data_AF-A0A8J5G2W0-F1
#
_entry.id   AF-A0A8J5G2W0-F1
#
_cell.length_a   1.000
_cell.length_b   1.000
_cell.length_c   1.000
_cell.angle_alpha   90.00
_cell.angle_beta   90.00
_cell.angle_gamma   90.00
#
_symmetry.space_group_name_H-M   'P 1'
#
loop_
_entity.id
_entity.type
_entity.pdbx_description
1 polymer ?
#
loop_
_entity_poly.entity_id
_entity_poly.type
_entity_poly.pdbx_seq_one_letter_code
_entity_poly.pdbx_strand_id
1 'polypeptide(L)'
;MDRNLRRLKYLGNFHQFDLTFKDHCKNGKLPNYVVIEQRYFDLKVLPGNDDHPSHDVAQGQRLVKEIYEALRSSPQWDEILFVITYDEHGGFFDHVPTPVVGVPSPDGLVGPAPFYFNFDRLGVRVPAILVSPWIEPGTVIHEPSGPQATSQFEHSSIPATVKKIFNLKEFLTHRDAWAGTFEAVLTRTTPRMDCPETLPEPKKLRAREAEEMAKLSDLQTDLVQLGAALNGDHALADEYPERLAERMTVADGARYVRNAFKAFLEECERCQKEGVDGSQVVEVVKRPTSVKEDDRTVAKRKRPATTLFGKVFSCLVCNTSQD
;
A
#
# COMPACT_ATOMS: atom_id res chain seq x y z
N MET A 1 -2.80 0.65 9.16
CA MET A 1 -4.18 0.29 8.74
C MET A 1 -5.15 0.98 9.68
N ASP A 2 -5.92 1.92 9.15
CA ASP A 2 -6.99 2.60 9.88
C ASP A 2 -7.92 1.56 10.54
N ARG A 3 -8.30 1.80 11.80
CA ARG A 3 -9.30 1.01 12.54
C ARG A 3 -10.57 0.77 11.70
N ASN A 4 -10.95 1.72 10.86
CA ASN A 4 -12.11 1.57 10.00
C ASN A 4 -11.91 0.57 8.86
N LEU A 5 -10.70 0.47 8.29
CA LEU A 5 -10.39 -0.50 7.23
C LEU A 5 -10.40 -1.94 7.74
N ARG A 6 -10.29 -2.13 9.06
CA ARG A 6 -10.41 -3.44 9.73
C ARG A 6 -11.86 -3.87 9.97
N ARG A 7 -12.86 -3.07 9.56
CA ARG A 7 -14.26 -3.49 9.63
C ARG A 7 -14.55 -4.57 8.62
N LEU A 8 -15.27 -5.60 9.05
CA LEU A 8 -15.46 -6.82 8.28
C LEU A 8 -16.08 -6.62 6.88
N LYS A 9 -16.94 -5.60 6.73
CA LYS A 9 -17.54 -5.23 5.44
C LYS A 9 -16.54 -4.78 4.37
N TYR A 10 -15.30 -4.42 4.75
CA TYR A 10 -14.27 -3.98 3.82
C TYR A 10 -13.26 -5.07 3.45
N LEU A 11 -13.41 -6.30 3.97
CA LEU A 11 -12.49 -7.41 3.70
C LEU A 11 -12.32 -7.66 2.19
N GLY A 12 -13.41 -7.56 1.43
CA GLY A 12 -13.43 -7.77 -0.01
C GLY A 12 -12.73 -6.67 -0.82
N ASN A 13 -12.19 -5.62 -0.19
CA ASN A 13 -11.55 -4.50 -0.88
C ASN A 13 -10.02 -4.66 -1.01
N PHE A 14 -9.43 -5.71 -0.41
CA PHE A 14 -7.99 -5.97 -0.48
C PHE A 14 -7.70 -7.03 -1.53
N HIS A 15 -6.84 -6.67 -2.49
CA HIS A 15 -6.57 -7.51 -3.66
C HIS A 15 -5.07 -7.61 -3.93
N GLN A 16 -4.64 -8.77 -4.42
CA GLN A 16 -3.26 -8.95 -4.88
C GLN A 16 -3.06 -8.25 -6.23
N PHE A 17 -1.97 -7.50 -6.35
CA PHE A 17 -1.64 -6.77 -7.58
C PHE A 17 -1.46 -7.71 -8.79
N ASP A 18 -0.61 -8.74 -8.65
CA ASP A 18 -0.20 -9.58 -9.79
C ASP A 18 -1.30 -10.45 -10.38
N LEU A 19 -2.36 -10.71 -9.61
CA LEU A 19 -3.47 -11.59 -10.02
C LEU A 19 -4.75 -10.79 -10.23
N THR A 20 -5.30 -10.23 -9.15
CA THR A 20 -6.65 -9.69 -9.15
C THR A 20 -6.72 -8.33 -9.85
N PHE A 21 -5.76 -7.43 -9.60
CA PHE A 21 -5.76 -6.12 -10.26
C PHE A 21 -5.62 -6.25 -11.79
N LYS A 22 -4.68 -7.06 -12.26
CA LYS A 22 -4.47 -7.30 -13.70
C LYS A 22 -5.69 -7.99 -14.35
N ASP A 23 -6.34 -8.94 -13.67
CA ASP A 23 -7.59 -9.55 -14.15
C ASP A 23 -8.75 -8.53 -14.21
N HIS A 24 -8.89 -7.68 -13.20
CA HIS A 24 -9.90 -6.62 -13.19
C HIS A 24 -9.69 -5.62 -14.32
N CYS A 25 -8.44 -5.21 -14.59
CA CYS A 25 -8.11 -4.37 -15.74
C CYS A 25 -8.57 -5.04 -17.04
N LYS A 26 -8.16 -6.30 -17.27
CA LYS A 26 -8.47 -7.06 -18.48
C LYS A 26 -9.97 -7.22 -18.71
N ASN A 27 -10.73 -7.44 -17.65
CA ASN A 27 -12.16 -7.76 -17.72
C ASN A 27 -13.08 -6.54 -17.55
N GLY A 28 -12.53 -5.34 -17.36
CA GLY A 28 -13.33 -4.13 -17.11
C GLY A 28 -14.08 -4.18 -15.77
N LYS A 29 -13.41 -4.65 -14.71
CA LYS A 29 -13.97 -4.82 -13.36
C LYS A 29 -13.26 -3.99 -12.30
N LEU A 30 -12.49 -2.98 -12.69
CA LEU A 30 -11.89 -2.08 -11.71
C LEU A 30 -13.00 -1.31 -10.98
N PRO A 31 -12.94 -1.21 -9.64
CA PRO A 31 -13.85 -0.35 -8.90
C PRO A 31 -13.53 1.13 -9.19
N ASN A 32 -14.48 2.00 -8.87
CA ASN A 32 -14.36 3.44 -9.14
C ASN A 32 -13.17 4.13 -8.44
N TYR A 33 -12.63 3.54 -7.39
CA TYR A 33 -11.45 4.04 -6.68
C TYR A 33 -10.53 2.88 -6.31
N VAL A 34 -9.27 2.98 -6.75
CA VAL A 34 -8.23 1.98 -6.51
C VAL A 34 -7.00 2.69 -6.00
N VAL A 35 -6.43 2.18 -4.91
CA VAL A 35 -5.10 2.56 -4.42
C VAL A 35 -4.18 1.37 -4.63
N ILE A 36 -3.01 1.61 -5.21
CA ILE A 36 -2.00 0.57 -5.47
C ILE A 36 -0.83 0.82 -4.51
N GLU A 37 -0.54 -0.19 -3.70
CA GLU A 37 0.57 -0.18 -2.73
C GLU A 37 1.76 -0.96 -3.30
N GLN A 38 2.97 -0.45 -3.06
CA GLN A 38 4.20 -1.11 -3.50
C GLN A 38 4.60 -2.25 -2.56
N ARG A 39 5.60 -3.03 -3.00
CA ARG A 39 6.34 -3.95 -2.15
C ARG A 39 7.49 -3.18 -1.51
N TYR A 40 7.40 -3.00 -0.20
CA TYR A 40 8.38 -2.28 0.60
C TYR A 40 9.53 -3.15 1.15
N PHE A 41 9.46 -4.47 0.98
CA PHE A 41 10.51 -5.39 1.39
C PHE A 41 11.30 -5.89 0.18
N ASP A 42 12.60 -5.62 0.18
CA ASP A 42 13.49 -6.00 -0.91
C ASP A 42 14.03 -7.43 -0.74
N LEU A 43 13.37 -8.38 -1.41
CA LEU A 43 13.74 -9.80 -1.41
C LEU A 43 14.36 -10.19 -2.74
N LYS A 44 15.22 -11.21 -2.78
CA LYS A 44 15.88 -11.62 -4.03
C LYS A 44 14.90 -12.10 -5.11
N VAL A 45 13.84 -12.82 -4.70
CA VAL A 45 12.84 -13.39 -5.61
C VAL A 45 11.71 -12.39 -5.92
N LEU A 46 11.37 -11.55 -4.95
CA LEU A 46 10.32 -10.53 -5.05
C LEU A 46 10.91 -9.20 -4.59
N PRO A 47 11.65 -8.49 -5.45
CA PRO A 47 12.31 -7.25 -5.06
C PRO A 47 11.30 -6.17 -4.70
N GLY A 48 11.78 -5.21 -3.92
CA GLY A 48 11.06 -3.97 -3.68
C GLY A 48 10.82 -3.27 -5.01
N ASN A 49 9.62 -2.73 -5.20
CA ASN A 49 9.21 -2.10 -6.46
C ASN A 49 8.63 -0.69 -6.23
N ASP A 50 9.28 0.03 -5.32
CA ASP A 50 9.15 1.46 -5.13
C ASP A 50 10.44 2.17 -5.60
N ASP A 51 10.49 3.48 -5.43
CA ASP A 51 11.67 4.30 -5.71
C ASP A 51 12.50 4.59 -4.43
N HIS A 52 12.25 3.88 -3.32
CA HIS A 52 12.86 4.17 -2.02
C HIS A 52 14.32 3.67 -1.96
N PRO A 53 15.29 4.46 -1.46
CA PRO A 53 16.65 3.98 -1.24
C PRO A 53 16.71 2.84 -0.19
N SER A 54 17.39 1.73 -0.41
CA SER A 54 18.36 1.44 -1.47
C SER A 54 17.83 0.44 -2.51
N HIS A 55 16.52 0.42 -2.72
CA HIS A 55 15.88 -0.39 -3.74
C HIS A 55 16.33 0.06 -5.14
N ASP A 56 16.12 -0.81 -6.13
CA ASP A 56 16.40 -0.46 -7.52
C ASP A 56 15.23 0.32 -8.10
N VAL A 57 15.41 1.62 -8.33
CA VAL A 57 14.40 2.51 -8.95
C VAL A 57 13.85 1.92 -10.25
N ALA A 58 14.63 1.10 -10.98
CA ALA A 58 14.12 0.39 -12.16
C ALA A 58 12.91 -0.50 -11.86
N GLN A 59 12.79 -1.07 -10.66
CA GLN A 59 11.65 -1.86 -10.22
C GLN A 59 10.42 -0.98 -9.94
N GLY A 60 10.60 0.19 -9.34
CA GLY A 60 9.55 1.21 -9.17
C GLY A 60 9.00 1.69 -10.52
N GLN A 61 9.89 2.03 -11.45
CA GLN A 61 9.50 2.41 -12.80
C GLN A 61 8.84 1.26 -13.57
N ARG A 62 9.24 0.01 -13.29
CA ARG A 62 8.59 -1.17 -13.87
C ARG A 62 7.18 -1.37 -13.33
N LEU A 63 6.94 -1.11 -12.05
CA LEU A 63 5.59 -1.11 -11.49
C LEU A 63 4.71 -0.06 -12.18
N VAL A 64 5.19 1.17 -12.35
CA VAL A 64 4.46 2.23 -13.06
C VAL A 64 4.11 1.79 -14.49
N LYS A 65 5.07 1.21 -15.21
CA LYS A 65 4.84 0.63 -16.54
C LYS A 65 3.77 -0.47 -16.54
N GLU A 66 3.88 -1.44 -15.63
CA GLU A 66 2.92 -2.55 -15.54
C GLU A 66 1.50 -2.06 -15.22
N ILE A 67 1.36 -1.06 -14.35
CA ILE A 67 0.07 -0.41 -14.07
C ILE A 67 -0.45 0.28 -15.33
N TYR A 68 0.35 1.16 -15.94
CA TYR A 68 -0.06 1.90 -17.11
C TYR A 68 -0.54 0.97 -18.23
N GLU A 69 0.22 -0.06 -18.57
CA GLU A 69 -0.13 -0.98 -19.67
C GLU A 69 -1.36 -1.83 -19.35
N ALA A 70 -1.56 -2.21 -18.08
CA ALA A 70 -2.78 -2.89 -17.65
C ALA A 70 -4.00 -1.97 -17.77
N LEU A 71 -3.91 -0.71 -17.33
CA LEU A 71 -4.99 0.26 -17.45
C LEU A 71 -5.26 0.62 -18.91
N ARG A 72 -4.21 0.82 -19.71
CA ARG A 72 -4.28 1.20 -21.13
C ARG A 72 -4.92 0.15 -22.01
N SER A 73 -4.74 -1.13 -21.68
CA SER A 73 -5.36 -2.26 -22.37
C SER A 73 -6.76 -2.61 -21.84
N SER A 74 -7.21 -1.94 -20.77
CA SER A 74 -8.53 -2.16 -20.19
C SER A 74 -9.63 -1.59 -21.08
N PRO A 75 -10.81 -2.26 -21.18
CA PRO A 75 -12.00 -1.64 -21.76
C PRO A 75 -12.48 -0.39 -20.99
N GLN A 76 -12.00 -0.18 -19.75
CA GLN A 76 -12.30 1.02 -18.94
C GLN A 76 -11.30 2.17 -19.16
N TRP A 77 -10.36 2.09 -20.12
CA TRP A 77 -9.32 3.11 -20.34
C TRP A 77 -9.88 4.54 -20.43
N ASP A 78 -11.00 4.72 -21.14
CA ASP A 78 -11.66 6.02 -21.31
C ASP A 78 -12.40 6.51 -20.05
N GLU A 79 -12.40 5.74 -18.97
CA GLU A 79 -13.00 6.09 -17.67
C GLU A 79 -11.94 6.28 -16.58
N ILE A 80 -10.65 6.25 -16.94
CA ILE A 80 -9.55 6.23 -15.98
C ILE A 80 -8.84 7.59 -15.89
N LEU A 81 -8.65 8.04 -14.65
CA LEU A 81 -7.63 9.00 -14.26
C LEU A 81 -6.60 8.27 -13.39
N PHE A 82 -5.43 8.00 -13.95
CA PHE A 82 -4.31 7.40 -13.22
C PHE A 82 -3.43 8.50 -12.64
N VAL A 83 -3.33 8.54 -11.31
CA VAL A 83 -2.52 9.51 -10.56
C VAL A 83 -1.32 8.80 -9.96
N ILE A 84 -0.12 9.26 -10.30
CA ILE A 84 1.14 8.82 -9.71
C ILE A 84 1.64 9.96 -8.83
N THR A 85 1.91 9.68 -7.57
CA THR A 85 2.47 10.65 -6.61
C THR A 85 3.48 9.93 -5.71
N TYR A 86 4.26 10.72 -5.00
CA TYR A 86 5.20 10.23 -3.98
C TYR A 86 4.70 10.65 -2.60
N ASP A 87 4.94 9.81 -1.60
CA ASP A 87 4.59 10.08 -0.20
C ASP A 87 5.50 11.16 0.40
N GLU A 88 6.78 11.16 0.01
CA GLU A 88 7.78 12.13 0.47
C GLU A 88 8.82 12.51 -0.61
N HIS A 89 9.65 13.51 -0.31
CA HIS A 89 10.59 14.11 -1.27
C HIS A 89 11.93 13.37 -1.43
N GLY A 90 12.22 12.40 -0.57
CA GLY A 90 13.44 11.59 -0.61
C GLY A 90 14.71 12.29 -0.11
N GLY A 91 14.58 13.43 0.59
CA GLY A 91 15.71 14.16 1.16
C GLY A 91 16.53 15.01 0.17
N PHE A 92 16.11 15.07 -1.10
CA PHE A 92 16.79 15.87 -2.11
C PHE A 92 16.46 17.36 -1.99
N PHE A 93 17.39 18.23 -2.40
CA PHE A 93 17.16 19.66 -2.43
C PHE A 93 16.06 20.01 -3.45
N ASP A 94 15.07 20.78 -3.00
CA ASP A 94 14.11 21.47 -3.85
C ASP A 94 14.25 22.99 -3.66
N HIS A 95 14.23 23.72 -4.78
CA HIS A 95 14.46 25.16 -4.77
C HIS A 95 13.20 25.98 -4.45
N VAL A 96 12.01 25.38 -4.45
CA VAL A 96 10.76 26.11 -4.22
C VAL A 96 10.47 26.15 -2.73
N PRO A 97 10.31 27.36 -2.15
CA PRO A 97 9.92 27.51 -0.76
C PRO A 97 8.57 26.84 -0.49
N THR A 98 8.43 26.18 0.66
CA THR A 98 7.18 25.50 0.99
C THR A 98 6.07 26.50 1.30
N PRO A 99 4.84 26.28 0.82
CA PRO A 99 3.71 27.14 1.15
C PRO A 99 3.41 27.16 2.66
N VAL A 100 3.22 28.37 3.20
CA VAL A 100 2.92 28.63 4.62
C VAL A 100 1.73 29.57 4.83
N VAL A 101 1.21 30.19 3.77
CA VAL A 101 0.17 31.21 3.87
C VAL A 101 -1.20 30.58 3.66
N GLY A 102 -2.09 30.75 4.65
CA GLY A 102 -3.49 30.30 4.55
C GLY A 102 -3.63 28.78 4.41
N VAL A 103 -2.64 28.01 4.85
CA VAL A 103 -2.63 26.55 4.82
C VAL A 103 -3.30 26.03 6.10
N PRO A 104 -4.52 25.45 6.05
CA PRO A 104 -5.29 25.15 7.26
C PRO A 104 -4.80 23.87 7.93
N SER A 105 -4.53 23.90 9.23
CA SER A 105 -4.31 22.69 10.03
C SER A 105 -5.44 21.66 9.81
N PRO A 106 -5.14 20.34 9.77
CA PRO A 106 -6.15 19.31 9.57
C PRO A 106 -6.92 19.18 10.89
N ASP A 107 -7.91 20.05 11.05
CA ASP A 107 -8.85 20.12 12.18
C ASP A 107 -8.22 20.48 13.54
N GLY A 108 -7.18 21.32 13.51
CA GLY A 108 -6.54 21.83 14.73
C GLY A 108 -5.67 20.80 15.44
N LEU A 109 -5.31 19.71 14.76
CA LEU A 109 -4.36 18.73 15.27
C LEU A 109 -2.99 19.37 15.43
N VAL A 110 -2.35 19.08 16.57
CA VAL A 110 -1.01 19.54 16.91
C VAL A 110 -0.13 18.33 17.20
N GLY A 111 1.09 18.36 16.69
CA GLY A 111 2.09 17.33 16.93
C GLY A 111 2.41 17.19 18.43
N PRO A 112 2.97 16.04 18.85
CA PRO A 112 3.33 15.83 20.24
C PRO A 112 4.47 16.75 20.69
N ALA A 113 4.67 16.81 22.01
CA ALA A 113 5.86 17.41 22.61
C ALA A 113 7.15 16.74 22.08
N PRO A 114 8.29 17.46 22.01
CA PRO A 114 8.47 18.85 22.44
C PRO A 114 8.14 19.89 21.34
N PHE A 115 7.80 19.44 20.13
CA PHE A 115 7.77 20.33 18.96
C PHE A 115 6.43 21.04 18.74
N TYR A 116 5.31 20.44 19.17
CA TYR A 116 3.97 21.03 19.03
C TYR A 116 3.68 21.58 17.62
N PHE A 117 3.98 20.77 16.60
CA PHE A 117 3.87 21.19 15.21
C PHE A 117 2.39 21.38 14.81
N ASN A 118 1.99 22.58 14.40
CA ASN A 118 0.59 22.93 14.16
C ASN A 118 0.00 22.39 12.84
N PHE A 119 0.85 21.86 11.96
CA PHE A 119 0.48 21.47 10.60
C PHE A 119 -0.19 22.62 9.80
N ASP A 120 0.15 23.87 10.05
CA ASP A 120 -0.35 25.06 9.33
C ASP A 120 0.55 25.45 8.15
N ARG A 121 1.27 24.48 7.59
CA ARG A 121 2.15 24.62 6.42
C ARG A 121 2.26 23.33 5.62
N LEU A 122 2.75 23.44 4.39
CA LEU A 122 3.09 22.28 3.57
C LEU A 122 4.57 21.88 3.69
N GLY A 123 4.84 20.62 3.35
CA GLY A 123 6.17 20.05 3.22
C GLY A 123 6.86 20.41 1.90
N VAL A 124 7.99 19.76 1.65
CA VAL A 124 8.73 19.88 0.38
C VAL A 124 7.89 19.29 -0.76
N ARG A 125 8.05 19.82 -1.98
CA ARG A 125 7.34 19.32 -3.15
C ARG A 125 7.67 17.86 -3.42
N VAL A 126 6.67 17.15 -3.91
CA VAL A 126 6.78 15.80 -4.45
C VAL A 126 6.31 15.79 -5.91
N PRO A 127 6.79 14.87 -6.76
CA PRO A 127 6.26 14.73 -8.11
C PRO A 127 4.79 14.28 -8.09
N ALA A 128 4.00 14.81 -9.02
CA ALA A 128 2.65 14.34 -9.31
C ALA A 128 2.47 14.25 -10.83
N ILE A 129 2.05 13.08 -11.32
CA ILE A 129 1.83 12.79 -12.74
C ILE A 129 0.40 12.29 -12.90
N LEU A 130 -0.34 12.92 -13.81
CA LEU A 130 -1.73 12.57 -14.12
C LEU A 130 -1.80 12.03 -15.54
N VAL A 131 -2.37 10.85 -15.68
CA VAL A 131 -2.42 10.10 -16.94
C VAL A 131 -3.87 9.72 -17.24
N SER A 132 -4.36 10.16 -18.39
CA SER A 132 -5.73 9.89 -18.85
C SER A 132 -5.84 10.21 -20.34
N PRO A 133 -6.69 9.51 -21.12
CA PRO A 133 -6.96 9.89 -22.52
C PRO A 133 -7.65 11.25 -22.65
N TRP A 134 -8.12 11.84 -21.54
CA TRP A 134 -8.80 13.14 -21.51
C TRP A 134 -7.85 14.32 -21.30
N ILE A 135 -6.53 14.08 -21.23
CA ILE A 135 -5.50 15.11 -21.00
C ILE A 135 -4.74 15.40 -22.29
N GLU A 136 -4.56 16.68 -22.62
CA GLU A 136 -3.73 17.08 -23.77
C GLU A 136 -2.26 16.70 -23.57
N PRO A 137 -1.55 16.22 -24.61
CA PRO A 137 -0.14 15.87 -24.49
C PRO A 137 0.71 17.10 -24.14
N GLY A 138 1.66 16.92 -23.22
CA GLY A 138 2.55 18.01 -22.77
C GLY A 138 1.91 19.01 -21.81
N THR A 139 0.74 18.69 -21.23
CA THR A 139 0.09 19.55 -20.24
C THR A 139 0.93 19.65 -18.97
N VAL A 140 1.16 20.90 -18.53
CA VAL A 140 1.75 21.22 -17.23
C VAL A 140 0.82 22.19 -16.51
N ILE A 141 0.40 21.84 -15.29
CA ILE A 141 -0.39 22.71 -14.42
C ILE A 141 0.48 23.05 -13.21
N HIS A 142 0.67 24.35 -12.97
CA HIS A 142 1.51 24.82 -11.87
C HIS A 142 0.74 25.02 -10.57
N GLU A 143 -0.45 25.61 -10.65
CA GLU A 143 -1.27 25.99 -9.49
C GLU A 143 -2.72 25.55 -9.70
N PRO A 144 -3.45 25.18 -8.64
CA PRO A 144 -4.86 24.81 -8.76
C PRO A 144 -5.77 26.04 -8.92
N SER A 145 -6.92 25.83 -9.54
CA SER A 145 -8.09 26.69 -9.34
C SER A 145 -8.85 26.23 -8.09
N GLY A 146 -8.22 26.40 -6.93
CA GLY A 146 -8.74 25.86 -5.67
C GLY A 146 -9.87 26.70 -5.06
N PRO A 147 -10.50 26.19 -3.99
CA PRO A 147 -11.59 26.88 -3.29
C PRO A 147 -11.16 28.20 -2.63
N GLN A 148 -9.85 28.41 -2.44
CA GLN A 148 -9.27 29.65 -1.94
C GLN A 148 -8.09 30.09 -2.81
N ALA A 149 -7.76 31.38 -2.79
CA ALA A 149 -6.61 31.91 -3.54
C ALA A 149 -5.26 31.36 -3.06
N THR A 150 -5.19 30.82 -1.84
CA THR A 150 -3.99 30.19 -1.28
C THR A 150 -3.94 28.69 -1.52
N SER A 151 -5.00 28.07 -2.04
CA SER A 151 -5.06 26.63 -2.28
C SER A 151 -3.87 26.14 -3.10
N GLN A 152 -3.39 24.95 -2.76
CA GLN A 152 -2.26 24.30 -3.42
C GLN A 152 -2.63 22.87 -3.84
N PHE A 153 -1.86 22.30 -4.77
CA PHE A 153 -1.85 20.87 -4.96
C PHE A 153 -0.97 20.23 -3.88
N GLU A 154 -1.55 19.31 -3.11
CA GLU A 154 -0.86 18.52 -2.07
C GLU A 154 -1.59 17.18 -1.87
N HIS A 155 -1.12 16.32 -0.97
CA HIS A 155 -1.67 14.96 -0.82
C HIS A 155 -3.19 14.93 -0.58
N SER A 156 -3.76 15.93 0.09
CA SER A 156 -5.20 16.04 0.33
C SER A 156 -5.99 16.50 -0.91
N SER A 157 -5.31 16.87 -2.01
CA SER A 157 -5.92 17.00 -3.34
C SER A 157 -6.52 15.68 -3.83
N ILE A 158 -5.99 14.52 -3.40
CA ILE A 158 -6.54 13.21 -3.74
C ILE A 158 -7.94 13.04 -3.12
N PRO A 159 -8.13 13.07 -1.78
CA PRO A 159 -9.46 12.98 -1.18
C PRO A 159 -10.37 14.14 -1.60
N ALA A 160 -9.87 15.36 -1.82
CA ALA A 160 -10.66 16.48 -2.34
C ALA A 160 -11.23 16.18 -3.75
N THR A 161 -10.40 15.61 -4.63
CA THR A 161 -10.80 15.19 -5.98
C THR A 161 -11.82 14.05 -5.91
N VAL A 162 -11.59 13.03 -5.07
CA VAL A 162 -12.53 11.92 -4.84
C VAL A 162 -13.88 12.44 -4.34
N LYS A 163 -13.87 13.33 -3.34
CA LYS A 163 -15.08 14.00 -2.82
C LYS A 163 -15.85 14.66 -3.96
N LYS A 164 -15.16 15.43 -4.81
CA LYS A 164 -15.77 16.18 -5.90
C LYS A 164 -16.35 15.27 -6.99
N ILE A 165 -15.57 14.32 -7.48
CA ILE A 165 -15.97 13.41 -8.57
C ILE A 165 -17.14 12.51 -8.14
N PHE A 166 -17.15 12.01 -6.91
CA PHE A 166 -18.22 11.13 -6.40
C PHE A 166 -19.33 11.88 -5.67
N ASN A 167 -19.27 13.22 -5.63
CA ASN A 167 -20.24 14.06 -4.92
C ASN A 167 -20.49 13.60 -3.47
N LEU A 168 -19.40 13.30 -2.74
CA LEU A 168 -19.50 12.90 -1.33
C LEU A 168 -19.96 14.10 -0.49
N LYS A 169 -20.70 13.80 0.58
CA LYS A 169 -21.41 14.81 1.39
C LYS A 169 -20.48 15.80 2.06
N GLU A 170 -19.42 15.28 2.70
CA GLU A 170 -18.52 16.05 3.55
C GLU A 170 -17.07 15.84 3.10
N PHE A 171 -16.23 16.83 3.40
CA PHE A 171 -14.78 16.66 3.40
C PHE A 171 -14.34 15.91 4.65
N LEU A 172 -13.14 15.31 4.61
CA LEU A 172 -12.57 14.61 5.76
C LEU A 172 -12.07 15.58 6.83
N THR A 173 -11.49 16.70 6.41
CA THR A 173 -10.84 17.72 7.24
C THR A 173 -10.94 19.11 6.58
N HIS A 174 -10.51 20.15 7.29
CA HIS A 174 -10.30 21.46 6.67
C HIS A 174 -9.20 21.49 5.60
N ARG A 175 -8.28 20.51 5.58
CA ARG A 175 -7.18 20.46 4.60
C ARG A 175 -7.69 20.09 3.21
N ASP A 176 -8.41 18.98 3.08
CA ASP A 176 -8.99 18.56 1.80
C ASP A 176 -10.14 19.47 1.36
N ALA A 177 -10.82 20.16 2.28
CA ALA A 177 -11.74 21.24 1.92
C ALA A 177 -11.03 22.46 1.29
N TRP A 178 -9.74 22.65 1.56
CA TRP A 178 -8.93 23.75 1.04
C TRP A 178 -8.09 23.35 -0.19
N ALA A 179 -7.72 22.08 -0.33
CA ALA A 179 -6.84 21.58 -1.38
C ALA A 179 -7.40 21.82 -2.79
N GLY A 180 -6.51 22.02 -3.75
CA GLY A 180 -6.87 22.02 -5.17
C GLY A 180 -7.31 20.62 -5.63
N THR A 181 -8.22 20.55 -6.60
CA THR A 181 -8.68 19.27 -7.18
C THR A 181 -8.20 19.10 -8.63
N PHE A 182 -8.08 17.85 -9.08
CA PHE A 182 -7.37 17.52 -10.32
C PHE A 182 -8.19 17.62 -11.61
N GLU A 183 -9.52 17.65 -11.53
CA GLU A 183 -10.40 17.54 -12.71
C GLU A 183 -10.20 18.64 -13.75
N ALA A 184 -9.63 19.78 -13.36
CA ALA A 184 -9.30 20.87 -14.30
C ALA A 184 -8.31 20.44 -15.40
N VAL A 185 -7.55 19.36 -15.20
CA VAL A 185 -6.63 18.81 -16.22
C VAL A 185 -7.36 18.05 -17.33
N LEU A 186 -8.61 17.63 -17.09
CA LEU A 186 -9.41 16.85 -18.04
C LEU A 186 -10.10 17.80 -19.03
N THR A 187 -9.31 18.42 -19.91
CA THR A 187 -9.76 19.53 -20.76
C THR A 187 -10.44 19.11 -22.06
N ARG A 188 -10.43 17.81 -22.39
CA ARG A 188 -10.90 17.31 -23.69
C ARG A 188 -12.38 16.96 -23.69
N THR A 189 -13.01 17.11 -24.86
CA THR A 189 -14.39 16.65 -25.10
C THR A 189 -14.47 15.25 -25.71
N THR A 190 -13.35 14.74 -26.23
CA THR A 190 -13.22 13.36 -26.74
C THR A 190 -11.88 12.76 -26.28
N PRO A 191 -11.86 11.44 -25.96
CA PRO A 191 -10.63 10.78 -25.53
C PRO A 191 -9.62 10.74 -26.67
N ARG A 192 -8.34 10.75 -26.31
CA ARG A 192 -7.21 10.65 -27.23
C ARG A 192 -7.00 9.22 -27.70
N MET A 193 -6.90 9.06 -29.02
CA MET A 193 -6.62 7.77 -29.66
C MET A 193 -5.12 7.50 -29.84
N ASP A 194 -4.26 8.46 -29.55
CA ASP A 194 -2.80 8.41 -29.72
C ASP A 194 -2.04 8.09 -28.41
N CYS A 195 -2.75 7.64 -27.36
CA CYS A 195 -2.11 7.22 -26.11
C CYS A 195 -1.24 5.97 -26.33
N PRO A 196 0.05 5.96 -25.92
CA PRO A 196 0.95 4.82 -26.12
C PRO A 196 0.36 3.52 -25.60
N GLU A 197 0.44 2.43 -26.36
CA GLU A 197 -0.02 1.12 -25.88
C GLU A 197 0.98 0.47 -24.92
N THR A 198 2.28 0.73 -25.16
CA THR A 198 3.37 0.25 -24.32
C THR A 198 4.34 1.39 -23.99
N LEU A 199 5.02 1.27 -22.84
CA LEU A 199 6.10 2.15 -22.40
C LEU A 199 7.47 1.47 -22.57
N PRO A 200 8.57 2.25 -22.66
CA PRO A 200 9.92 1.69 -22.71
C PRO A 200 10.24 0.81 -21.49
N GLU A 201 11.05 -0.24 -21.68
CA GLU A 201 11.50 -1.08 -20.55
C GLU A 201 12.49 -0.30 -19.66
N PRO A 202 12.24 -0.22 -18.33
CA PRO A 202 13.16 0.39 -17.40
C PRO A 202 14.50 -0.33 -17.37
N LYS A 203 15.59 0.43 -17.44
CA LYS A 203 16.94 -0.12 -17.34
C LYS A 203 17.29 -0.34 -15.88
N LYS A 204 17.78 -1.54 -15.53
CA LYS A 204 18.34 -1.83 -14.21
C LYS A 204 19.37 -0.77 -13.83
N LEU A 205 19.18 -0.08 -12.70
CA LEU A 205 20.09 0.98 -12.25
C LEU A 205 20.97 0.51 -11.10
N ARG A 206 20.45 -0.37 -10.25
CA ARG A 206 21.21 -0.91 -9.11
C ARG A 206 22.17 -2.01 -9.56
N ALA A 207 23.45 -1.90 -9.19
CA ALA A 207 24.45 -2.93 -9.51
C ALA A 207 24.33 -4.19 -8.64
N ARG A 208 23.97 -4.02 -7.36
CA ARG A 208 23.85 -5.11 -6.37
C ARG A 208 22.47 -5.79 -6.39
N GLU A 209 22.40 -6.98 -5.80
CA GLU A 209 21.15 -7.69 -5.53
C GLU A 209 20.45 -7.15 -4.28
N ALA A 210 19.24 -7.67 -4.01
CA ALA A 210 18.49 -7.36 -2.81
C ALA A 210 19.21 -7.89 -1.55
N GLU A 211 19.27 -7.05 -0.51
CA GLU A 211 19.93 -7.37 0.76
C GLU A 211 18.93 -7.90 1.79
N GLU A 212 18.35 -9.05 1.51
CA GLU A 212 17.26 -9.64 2.33
C GLU A 212 17.68 -9.98 3.78
N MET A 213 18.99 -10.03 4.06
CA MET A 213 19.57 -10.28 5.39
C MET A 213 19.96 -9.00 6.14
N ALA A 214 19.76 -7.82 5.53
CA ALA A 214 20.01 -6.54 6.19
C ALA A 214 19.00 -6.29 7.32
N LYS A 215 19.31 -5.31 8.18
CA LYS A 215 18.35 -4.79 9.15
C LYS A 215 17.20 -4.10 8.42
N LEU A 216 16.03 -4.06 9.06
CA LEU A 216 14.89 -3.30 8.58
C LEU A 216 15.21 -1.80 8.50
N SER A 217 14.65 -1.12 7.50
CA SER A 217 14.54 0.33 7.50
C SER A 217 13.48 0.80 8.51
N ASP A 218 13.41 2.10 8.77
CA ASP A 218 12.35 2.67 9.63
C ASP A 218 10.96 2.38 9.05
N LEU A 219 10.77 2.58 7.74
CA LEU A 219 9.51 2.23 7.06
C LEU A 219 9.16 0.74 7.22
N GLN A 220 10.11 -0.16 7.02
CA GLN A 220 9.87 -1.60 7.18
C GLN A 220 9.57 -1.98 8.63
N THR A 221 10.19 -1.28 9.59
CA THR A 221 9.91 -1.42 11.01
C THR A 221 8.48 -1.00 11.33
N ASP A 222 8.00 0.12 10.80
CA ASP A 222 6.63 0.58 10.95
C ASP A 222 5.62 -0.40 10.34
N LEU A 223 5.95 -1.03 9.20
CA LEU A 223 5.13 -2.08 8.61
C LEU A 223 5.06 -3.34 9.50
N VAL A 224 6.17 -3.71 10.16
CA VAL A 224 6.18 -4.80 11.15
C VAL A 224 5.31 -4.44 12.36
N GLN A 225 5.43 -3.21 12.88
CA GLN A 225 4.59 -2.75 13.99
C GLN A 225 3.11 -2.72 13.62
N LEU A 226 2.79 -2.35 12.37
CA LEU A 226 1.43 -2.45 11.85
C LEU A 226 0.96 -3.91 11.76
N GLY A 227 1.82 -4.83 11.30
CA GLY A 227 1.56 -6.26 11.34
C GLY A 227 1.23 -6.74 12.75
N ALA A 228 1.98 -6.29 13.75
CA ALA A 228 1.76 -6.62 15.16
C ALA A 228 0.41 -6.09 15.69
N ALA A 229 0.00 -4.90 15.24
CA ALA A 229 -1.32 -4.37 15.54
C ALA A 229 -2.44 -5.21 14.90
N LEU A 230 -2.20 -5.79 13.72
CA LEU A 230 -3.18 -6.60 12.99
C LEU A 230 -3.36 -8.01 13.57
N ASN A 231 -2.28 -8.67 13.96
CA ASN A 231 -2.32 -10.06 14.44
C ASN A 231 -2.40 -10.19 15.97
N GLY A 232 -2.51 -9.07 16.69
CA GLY A 232 -2.63 -9.04 18.16
C GLY A 232 -1.31 -9.03 18.92
N ASP A 233 -0.17 -9.06 18.25
CA ASP A 233 1.15 -9.11 18.91
C ASP A 233 1.51 -7.81 19.63
N HIS A 234 0.85 -6.69 19.29
CA HIS A 234 0.98 -5.43 20.01
C HIS A 234 0.62 -5.53 21.50
N ALA A 235 -0.12 -6.57 21.91
CA ALA A 235 -0.44 -6.84 23.31
C ALA A 235 0.68 -7.55 24.09
N LEU A 236 1.77 -7.98 23.42
CA LEU A 236 2.92 -8.62 24.06
C LEU A 236 3.85 -7.56 24.65
N ALA A 237 3.64 -7.26 25.93
CA ALA A 237 4.30 -6.17 26.65
C ALA A 237 5.84 -6.22 26.65
N ASP A 238 6.44 -7.40 26.53
CA ASP A 238 7.91 -7.58 26.58
C ASP A 238 8.60 -7.46 25.21
N GLU A 239 7.84 -7.43 24.11
CA GLU A 239 8.36 -7.44 22.74
C GLU A 239 7.97 -6.18 21.92
N TYR A 240 6.85 -5.52 22.23
CA TYR A 240 6.34 -4.37 21.47
C TYR A 240 6.52 -3.03 22.22
N PRO A 241 6.81 -1.90 21.55
CA PRO A 241 7.14 -1.76 20.12
C PRO A 241 8.62 -1.97 19.78
N GLU A 242 9.53 -1.82 20.76
CA GLU A 242 10.96 -1.64 20.49
C GLU A 242 11.67 -2.94 20.07
N ARG A 243 11.38 -4.10 20.68
CA ARG A 243 12.21 -5.30 20.53
C ARG A 243 11.81 -6.21 19.39
N LEU A 244 10.58 -6.10 18.90
CA LEU A 244 10.02 -6.98 17.88
C LEU A 244 10.79 -6.86 16.56
N ALA A 245 10.98 -5.63 16.08
CA ALA A 245 11.62 -5.35 14.80
C ALA A 245 13.16 -5.35 14.86
N GLU A 246 13.74 -5.01 16.02
CA GLU A 246 15.20 -4.86 16.22
C GLU A 246 16.04 -6.07 15.76
N ARG A 247 15.46 -7.27 15.86
CA ARG A 247 16.14 -8.54 15.57
C ARG A 247 15.78 -9.12 14.21
N MET A 248 14.89 -8.48 13.47
CA MET A 248 14.41 -8.97 12.18
C MET A 248 15.34 -8.55 11.05
N THR A 249 15.60 -9.49 10.14
CA THR A 249 16.10 -9.15 8.80
C THR A 249 14.95 -8.68 7.91
N VAL A 250 15.25 -8.07 6.76
CA VAL A 250 14.26 -7.75 5.71
C VAL A 250 13.41 -8.97 5.35
N ALA A 251 14.02 -10.16 5.22
CA ALA A 251 13.32 -11.41 4.97
C ALA A 251 12.38 -11.82 6.12
N ASP A 252 12.81 -11.63 7.37
CA ASP A 252 11.99 -11.93 8.54
C ASP A 252 10.80 -10.98 8.64
N GLY A 253 11.01 -9.68 8.44
CA GLY A 253 9.96 -8.66 8.43
C GLY A 253 8.92 -8.91 7.34
N ALA A 254 9.37 -9.21 6.11
CA ALA A 254 8.47 -9.53 5.01
C ALA A 254 7.60 -10.76 5.29
N ARG A 255 8.20 -11.80 5.88
CA ARG A 255 7.48 -13.02 6.28
C ARG A 255 6.51 -12.72 7.42
N TYR A 256 6.92 -11.92 8.40
CA TYR A 256 6.09 -11.53 9.53
C TYR A 256 4.84 -10.76 9.07
N VAL A 257 5.01 -9.69 8.30
CA VAL A 257 3.90 -8.85 7.80
C VAL A 257 2.92 -9.68 6.95
N ARG A 258 3.43 -10.54 6.06
CA ARG A 258 2.59 -11.45 5.26
C ARG A 258 1.76 -12.39 6.14
N ASN A 259 2.38 -12.98 7.16
CA ASN A 259 1.71 -13.90 8.08
C ASN A 259 0.70 -13.17 8.97
N ALA A 260 1.03 -11.97 9.43
CA ALA A 260 0.14 -11.14 10.23
C ALA A 260 -1.13 -10.76 9.45
N PHE A 261 -0.97 -10.32 8.20
CA PHE A 261 -2.11 -10.03 7.34
C PHE A 261 -2.94 -11.28 7.03
N LYS A 262 -2.28 -12.42 6.77
CA LYS A 262 -2.97 -13.70 6.58
C LYS A 262 -3.80 -14.09 7.81
N ALA A 263 -3.24 -14.00 9.02
CA ALA A 263 -3.97 -14.30 10.26
C ALA A 263 -5.18 -13.38 10.45
N PHE A 264 -5.03 -12.10 10.10
CA PHE A 264 -6.14 -11.14 10.10
C PHE A 264 -7.25 -11.54 9.11
N LEU A 265 -6.91 -11.94 7.88
CA LEU A 265 -7.90 -12.41 6.89
C LEU A 265 -8.62 -13.67 7.37
N GLU A 266 -7.89 -14.64 7.91
CA GLU A 266 -8.47 -15.89 8.46
C GLU A 266 -9.45 -15.63 9.60
N GLU A 267 -9.11 -14.68 10.49
CA GLU A 267 -10.00 -14.27 11.58
C GLU A 267 -11.24 -13.52 11.07
N CYS A 268 -11.09 -12.69 10.03
CA CYS A 268 -12.23 -12.05 9.37
C CYS A 268 -13.17 -13.09 8.75
N GLU A 269 -12.64 -14.08 8.03
CA GLU A 269 -13.44 -15.16 7.45
C GLU A 269 -14.17 -15.99 8.53
N ARG A 270 -13.53 -16.22 9.67
CA ARG A 270 -14.16 -16.87 10.83
C ARG A 270 -15.34 -16.04 11.34
N CYS A 271 -15.14 -14.74 11.56
CA CYS A 271 -16.19 -13.82 12.00
C CYS A 271 -17.37 -13.78 11.02
N GLN A 272 -17.12 -13.79 9.70
CA GLN A 272 -18.19 -13.86 8.68
C GLN A 272 -19.00 -15.15 8.79
N LYS A 273 -18.32 -16.30 8.95
CA LYS A 273 -19.00 -17.61 9.10
C LYS A 273 -19.86 -17.68 10.37
N GLU A 274 -19.47 -16.94 11.41
CA GLU A 274 -20.22 -16.83 12.67
C GLU A 274 -21.34 -15.78 12.63
N GLY A 275 -21.52 -15.07 11.51
CA GLY A 275 -22.57 -14.06 11.36
C GLY A 275 -22.29 -12.76 12.12
N VAL A 276 -21.02 -12.47 12.42
CA VAL A 276 -20.62 -11.21 13.05
C VAL A 276 -21.01 -10.03 12.15
N ASP A 277 -21.54 -8.97 12.75
CA ASP A 277 -21.97 -7.78 12.03
C ASP A 277 -20.82 -7.14 11.23
N GLY A 278 -21.10 -6.77 9.98
CA GLY A 278 -20.11 -6.24 9.05
C GLY A 278 -19.45 -4.93 9.50
N SER A 279 -20.04 -4.19 10.43
CA SER A 279 -19.47 -2.96 10.98
C SER A 279 -18.46 -3.20 12.11
N GLN A 280 -18.37 -4.43 12.63
CA GLN A 280 -17.42 -4.81 13.67
C GLN A 280 -15.99 -4.74 13.17
N VAL A 281 -15.11 -4.18 14.01
CA VAL A 281 -13.66 -4.18 13.81
C VAL A 281 -13.15 -5.54 14.25
N VAL A 282 -12.47 -6.25 13.36
CA VAL A 282 -11.90 -7.55 13.67
C VAL A 282 -10.56 -7.38 14.38
N GLU A 283 -10.41 -8.04 15.52
CA GLU A 283 -9.20 -8.10 16.30
C GLU A 283 -8.74 -9.55 16.41
N VAL A 284 -7.50 -9.83 16.00
CA VAL A 284 -6.90 -11.15 16.20
C VAL A 284 -6.51 -11.27 17.67
N VAL A 285 -7.26 -12.06 18.42
CA VAL A 285 -6.96 -12.30 19.84
C VAL A 285 -6.05 -13.51 19.98
N LYS A 286 -4.81 -13.29 20.44
CA LYS A 286 -3.96 -14.38 20.91
C LYS A 286 -4.54 -14.97 22.19
N ARG A 287 -5.17 -16.15 22.08
CA ARG A 287 -5.57 -16.91 23.27
C ARG A 287 -4.29 -17.32 24.02
N PRO A 288 -4.18 -17.11 25.35
CA PRO A 288 -3.10 -17.68 26.11
C PRO A 288 -3.08 -19.17 25.85
N THR A 289 -1.96 -19.69 25.35
CA THR A 289 -1.72 -21.13 25.41
C THR A 289 -1.85 -21.50 26.88
N SER A 290 -2.86 -22.29 27.23
CA SER A 290 -2.96 -22.91 28.54
C SER A 290 -1.61 -23.57 28.82
N VAL A 291 -0.88 -23.04 29.79
CA VAL A 291 0.31 -23.69 30.35
C VAL A 291 -0.18 -25.06 30.77
N LYS A 292 0.28 -26.11 30.08
CA LYS A 292 0.11 -27.47 30.58
C LYS A 292 1.08 -27.60 31.76
N GLU A 293 0.60 -27.27 32.94
CA GLU A 293 1.08 -27.88 34.17
C GLU A 293 0.83 -29.39 34.05
N ASP A 294 1.87 -30.14 33.72
CA ASP A 294 2.36 -31.22 34.58
C ASP A 294 3.55 -31.90 33.90
N ASP A 295 4.75 -31.47 34.29
CA ASP A 295 5.95 -32.28 34.18
C ASP A 295 6.21 -32.94 35.54
N ARG A 296 5.51 -34.05 35.79
CA ARG A 296 5.93 -35.10 36.72
C ARG A 296 5.47 -36.45 36.22
N THR A 297 6.29 -37.12 35.43
CA THR A 297 6.72 -38.51 35.73
C THR A 297 7.74 -39.00 34.70
N VAL A 298 8.90 -39.36 35.23
CA VAL A 298 9.96 -40.13 34.57
C VAL A 298 9.42 -41.51 34.18
N ALA A 299 9.49 -41.90 32.90
CA ALA A 299 9.92 -43.26 32.50
C ALA A 299 10.00 -43.47 30.96
N LYS A 300 11.22 -43.82 30.53
CA LYS A 300 11.59 -44.85 29.54
C LYS A 300 11.29 -44.63 28.04
N ARG A 301 12.38 -44.31 27.34
CA ARG A 301 12.76 -44.72 25.97
C ARG A 301 11.91 -45.83 25.35
N LYS A 302 11.39 -45.58 24.13
CA LYS A 302 11.38 -46.48 22.96
C LYS A 302 11.21 -45.66 21.66
N ARG A 303 12.04 -45.92 20.65
CA ARG A 303 11.86 -45.53 19.22
C ARG A 303 11.67 -46.83 18.42
N PRO A 304 11.22 -46.79 17.15
CA PRO A 304 9.98 -46.24 16.62
C PRO A 304 9.18 -47.35 15.88
N ALA A 305 7.92 -47.09 15.49
CA ALA A 305 7.21 -47.93 14.51
C ALA A 305 6.76 -47.08 13.33
N THR A 306 7.26 -47.44 12.15
CA THR A 306 6.86 -46.97 10.83
C THR A 306 5.48 -47.52 10.46
N THR A 307 4.55 -46.67 10.04
CA THR A 307 3.49 -47.04 9.07
C THR A 307 3.01 -45.80 8.31
N LEU A 308 3.45 -45.75 7.05
CA LEU A 308 2.70 -45.50 5.82
C LEU A 308 1.34 -44.78 5.94
N PHE A 309 1.29 -43.47 5.61
CA PHE A 309 0.33 -42.81 4.70
C PHE A 309 0.47 -41.29 4.82
N GLY A 310 0.74 -40.59 3.70
CA GLY A 310 0.70 -39.12 3.64
C GLY A 310 1.84 -38.46 2.87
N LYS A 311 1.96 -38.73 1.56
CA LYS A 311 2.75 -37.92 0.61
C LYS A 311 2.05 -37.85 -0.75
N VAL A 312 1.31 -36.77 -0.97
CA VAL A 312 0.56 -36.40 -2.19
C VAL A 312 0.25 -34.90 -1.97
N PHE A 313 0.73 -33.87 -2.70
CA PHE A 313 1.49 -33.76 -3.94
C PHE A 313 2.35 -32.48 -3.92
N SER A 314 3.51 -32.59 -4.59
CA SER A 314 4.38 -31.50 -5.04
C SER A 314 4.03 -31.11 -6.48
N CYS A 315 4.31 -29.85 -6.82
CA CYS A 315 4.41 -29.22 -8.12
C CYS A 315 4.80 -30.15 -9.29
N LEU A 316 4.18 -29.95 -10.46
CA LEU A 316 4.82 -29.63 -11.75
C LEU A 316 3.79 -29.70 -12.89
N VAL A 317 3.60 -28.58 -13.60
CA VAL A 317 3.03 -28.52 -14.95
C VAL A 317 4.14 -27.98 -15.86
N CYS A 318 4.70 -28.88 -16.66
CA CYS A 318 5.39 -28.57 -17.90
C CYS A 318 5.02 -29.68 -18.88
N ASN A 319 4.32 -29.38 -19.97
CA ASN A 319 4.61 -29.99 -21.26
C ASN A 319 3.90 -29.27 -22.42
N THR A 320 4.68 -28.89 -23.43
CA THR A 320 4.52 -29.15 -24.88
C THR A 320 5.64 -28.36 -25.59
N SER A 321 6.78 -28.97 -25.94
CA SER A 321 7.07 -29.84 -27.10
C SER A 321 7.67 -29.04 -28.28
N GLN A 322 8.93 -29.35 -28.60
CA GLN A 322 9.61 -29.01 -29.84
C GLN A 322 9.29 -30.06 -30.90
N ASP A 323 8.87 -29.61 -32.08
CA ASP A 323 9.47 -29.88 -33.40
C ASP A 323 9.02 -28.77 -34.37
#